data_AF-A0A1C7MLU4-F1
#
_entry.id   AF-A0A1C7MLU4-F1
#
_cell.length_a   1.000
_cell.length_b   1.000
_cell.length_c   1.000
_cell.angle_alpha   90.00
_cell.angle_beta   90.00
_cell.angle_gamma   90.00
#
_symmetry.space_group_name_H-M   'P 1'
#
loop_
_entity.id
_entity.type
_entity.pdbx_description
1 polymer ?
#
loop_
_entity_poly.entity_id
_entity_poly.type
_entity_poly.pdbx_seq_one_letter_code
_entity_poly.pdbx_strand_id
1 'polypeptide(L)'
;MRITTLRFANGQRQQDPVLDRFATHIKKAHELWPLVGANAIVCATLDSMTALYIEYTTETMTISHHAKRYSYHLRLMSGISSPFAYFMFSKTWRDNVNSYLQFKPDLVFFINCSNDLNHWPESEKIMSIEVIDAVDRIKAAVAADSELATVCDSFFNGVVEFHIKTPRYCLNELGFSA
;
A
#
# COMPACT_ATOMS: atom_id res chain seq x y z
N MET A 1 15.38 -16.57 1.68
CA MET A 1 14.44 -15.87 0.78
C MET A 1 15.00 -15.67 -0.64
N ARG A 2 15.82 -16.59 -1.19
CA ARG A 2 16.63 -16.28 -2.38
C ARG A 2 15.96 -16.55 -3.75
N ILE A 3 14.76 -17.13 -3.81
CA ILE A 3 14.21 -17.61 -5.10
C ILE A 3 12.67 -17.50 -5.19
N THR A 4 12.04 -16.55 -4.48
CA THR A 4 10.57 -16.51 -4.43
C THR A 4 9.95 -16.04 -5.76
N THR A 5 10.45 -14.93 -6.31
CA THR A 5 9.90 -14.29 -7.51
C THR A 5 10.13 -15.11 -8.79
N LEU A 6 11.34 -15.63 -9.00
CA LEU A 6 11.66 -16.47 -10.17
C LEU A 6 10.79 -17.73 -10.22
N ARG A 7 10.62 -18.39 -9.07
CA ARG A 7 9.78 -19.57 -8.92
C ARG A 7 8.31 -19.26 -9.18
N PHE A 8 7.83 -18.12 -8.67
CA PHE A 8 6.48 -17.64 -8.91
C PHE A 8 6.23 -17.41 -10.40
N ALA A 9 7.14 -16.70 -11.08
CA ALA A 9 7.06 -16.40 -12.51
C ALA A 9 7.05 -17.68 -13.38
N ASN A 10 7.83 -18.70 -13.00
CA ASN A 10 7.85 -19.99 -13.69
C ASN A 10 6.71 -20.95 -13.29
N GLY A 11 5.76 -20.51 -12.46
CA GLY A 11 4.64 -21.34 -12.02
C GLY A 11 5.03 -22.48 -11.07
N GLN A 12 6.26 -22.48 -10.56
CA GLN A 12 6.79 -23.55 -9.73
C GLN A 12 6.42 -23.33 -8.24
N ARG A 13 6.21 -24.41 -7.47
CA ARG A 13 5.87 -24.36 -6.03
C ARG A 13 6.94 -23.71 -5.19
N GLN A 14 6.60 -22.84 -4.25
CA GLN A 14 7.63 -22.27 -3.35
C GLN A 14 8.21 -23.36 -2.43
N GLN A 15 9.44 -23.13 -1.96
CA GLN A 15 10.12 -24.08 -1.09
C GLN A 15 9.55 -24.07 0.33
N ASP A 16 9.12 -22.89 0.80
CA ASP A 16 8.49 -22.71 2.09
C ASP A 16 6.96 -22.91 1.97
N PRO A 17 6.31 -23.72 2.82
CA PRO A 17 4.88 -23.98 2.75
C PRO A 17 4.00 -22.73 2.91
N VAL A 18 4.41 -21.77 3.75
CA VAL A 18 3.67 -20.50 3.93
C VAL A 18 3.77 -19.68 2.65
N LEU A 19 4.96 -19.58 2.07
CA LEU A 19 5.15 -18.88 0.80
C LEU A 19 4.44 -19.57 -0.37
N ASP A 20 4.33 -20.90 -0.36
CA ASP A 20 3.63 -21.66 -1.42
C ASP A 20 2.12 -21.42 -1.34
N ARG A 21 1.58 -21.42 -0.12
CA ARG A 21 0.19 -21.08 0.14
C ARG A 21 -0.10 -19.62 -0.21
N PHE A 22 0.79 -18.70 0.15
CA PHE A 22 0.69 -17.29 -0.20
C PHE A 22 0.71 -17.07 -1.72
N ALA A 23 1.66 -17.69 -2.43
CA ALA A 23 1.73 -17.67 -3.89
C ALA A 23 0.44 -18.19 -4.55
N THR A 24 -0.16 -19.24 -3.97
CA THR A 24 -1.45 -19.77 -4.43
C THR A 24 -2.58 -18.76 -4.26
N HIS A 25 -2.60 -17.99 -3.17
CA HIS A 25 -3.65 -16.99 -2.93
C HIS A 25 -3.50 -15.79 -3.86
N ILE A 26 -2.27 -15.30 -4.06
CA ILE A 26 -2.01 -14.16 -4.94
C ILE A 26 -2.44 -14.44 -6.38
N LYS A 27 -2.27 -15.69 -6.87
CA LYS A 27 -2.72 -16.10 -8.21
C LYS A 27 -4.22 -15.94 -8.42
N LYS A 28 -5.02 -15.99 -7.34
CA LYS A 28 -6.47 -15.78 -7.40
C LYS A 28 -6.85 -14.30 -7.55
N ALA A 29 -5.90 -13.37 -7.59
CA ALA A 29 -6.23 -11.94 -7.77
C ALA A 29 -7.05 -11.68 -9.05
N HIS A 30 -6.76 -12.40 -10.13
CA HIS A 30 -7.52 -12.30 -11.39
C HIS A 30 -8.97 -12.81 -11.28
N GLU A 31 -9.28 -13.59 -10.24
CA GLU A 31 -10.64 -14.04 -9.97
C GLU A 31 -11.49 -12.92 -9.34
N LEU A 32 -10.86 -11.95 -8.64
CA LEU A 32 -11.55 -10.98 -7.79
C LEU A 32 -11.46 -9.53 -8.29
N TRP A 33 -10.36 -9.16 -8.95
CA TRP A 33 -10.11 -7.77 -9.38
C TRP A 33 -10.00 -7.63 -10.90
N PRO A 34 -10.29 -6.44 -11.48
CA PRO A 34 -10.06 -6.18 -12.90
C PRO A 34 -8.61 -6.43 -13.27
N LEU A 35 -8.33 -6.67 -14.55
CA LEU A 35 -6.98 -7.02 -15.03
C LEU A 35 -5.90 -6.05 -14.51
N VAL A 36 -6.15 -4.74 -14.59
CA VAL A 36 -5.23 -3.71 -14.08
C VAL A 36 -4.99 -3.86 -12.57
N GLY A 37 -6.05 -4.06 -11.79
CA GLY A 37 -5.94 -4.22 -10.34
C GLY A 37 -5.26 -5.53 -9.93
N ALA A 38 -5.62 -6.64 -10.57
CA ALA A 38 -4.99 -7.93 -10.34
C ALA A 38 -3.49 -7.88 -10.64
N ASN A 39 -3.09 -7.31 -11.79
CA ASN A 39 -1.68 -7.13 -12.14
C ASN A 39 -0.95 -6.28 -11.10
N ALA A 40 -1.53 -5.14 -10.70
CA ALA A 40 -0.91 -4.26 -9.72
C ALA A 40 -0.74 -4.93 -8.35
N ILE A 41 -1.73 -5.70 -7.90
CA ILE A 41 -1.69 -6.49 -6.65
C ILE A 41 -0.54 -7.51 -6.71
N VAL A 42 -0.46 -8.30 -7.79
CA VAL A 42 0.58 -9.33 -7.96
C VAL A 42 1.95 -8.68 -8.02
N CYS A 43 2.15 -7.67 -8.87
CA CYS A 43 3.43 -6.99 -9.04
C CYS A 43 3.93 -6.37 -7.73
N ALA A 44 3.11 -5.58 -7.05
CA ALA A 44 3.53 -4.91 -5.82
C ALA A 44 3.76 -5.90 -4.67
N THR A 45 3.11 -7.06 -4.67
CA THR A 45 3.42 -8.12 -3.70
C THR A 45 4.81 -8.71 -3.96
N LEU A 46 5.19 -8.92 -5.22
CA LEU A 46 6.53 -9.39 -5.59
C LEU A 46 7.60 -8.30 -5.34
N ASP A 47 7.26 -7.03 -5.54
CA ASP A 47 8.12 -5.90 -5.16
C ASP A 47 8.38 -5.89 -3.66
N SER A 48 7.35 -6.12 -2.83
CA SER A 48 7.50 -6.22 -1.37
C SER A 48 8.43 -7.37 -0.96
N MET A 49 8.31 -8.54 -1.59
CA MET A 49 9.26 -9.64 -1.36
C MET A 49 10.69 -9.25 -1.73
N THR A 50 10.86 -8.46 -2.78
CA THR A 50 12.17 -7.94 -3.20
C THR A 50 12.69 -6.88 -2.22
N ALA A 51 11.82 -6.01 -1.72
CA ALA A 51 12.16 -4.98 -0.75
C ALA A 51 12.62 -5.60 0.58
N LEU A 52 11.90 -6.60 1.09
CA LEU A 52 12.30 -7.36 2.28
C LEU A 52 13.68 -8.02 2.10
N TYR A 53 14.00 -8.46 0.88
CA TYR A 53 15.32 -9.03 0.59
C TYR A 53 16.41 -7.96 0.62
N ILE A 54 16.13 -6.78 0.05
CA ILE A 54 17.03 -5.62 0.11
C ILE A 54 17.26 -5.25 1.58
N GLU A 55 16.21 -5.00 2.36
CA GLU A 55 16.29 -4.66 3.79
C GLU A 55 17.15 -5.66 4.57
N TYR A 56 16.95 -6.96 4.33
CA TYR A 56 17.72 -8.02 4.99
C TYR A 56 19.19 -8.09 4.55
N THR A 57 19.48 -7.89 3.26
CA THR A 57 20.84 -8.10 2.73
C THR A 57 21.70 -6.84 2.73
N THR A 58 21.08 -5.67 2.85
CA THR A 58 21.76 -4.37 2.84
C THR A 58 21.62 -3.63 4.17
N GLU A 59 21.33 -4.32 5.27
CA GLU A 59 21.14 -3.72 6.60
C GLU A 59 22.33 -2.82 7.02
N THR A 60 23.55 -3.20 6.63
CA THR A 60 24.78 -2.46 6.95
C THR A 60 25.22 -1.49 5.85
N MET A 61 24.44 -1.36 4.77
CA MET A 61 24.77 -0.49 3.65
C MET A 61 24.65 0.99 4.03
N THR A 62 25.72 1.76 3.80
CA THR A 62 25.65 3.22 3.92
C THR A 62 24.92 3.82 2.72
N ILE A 63 23.81 4.51 2.97
CA ILE A 63 23.06 5.20 1.93
C ILE A 63 23.78 6.51 1.57
N SER A 64 24.06 6.71 0.29
CA SER A 64 24.64 7.96 -0.21
C SER A 64 23.69 9.14 0.01
N HIS A 65 24.21 10.26 0.50
CA HIS A 65 23.46 11.51 0.65
C HIS A 65 22.93 12.08 -0.68
N HIS A 66 23.47 11.64 -1.83
CA HIS A 66 22.96 11.99 -3.16
C HIS A 66 21.77 11.12 -3.60
N ALA A 67 21.50 10.00 -2.93
CA ALA A 67 20.41 9.07 -3.27
C ALA A 67 19.05 9.53 -2.71
N LYS A 68 18.65 10.77 -3.03
CA LYS A 68 17.50 11.45 -2.41
C LYS A 68 16.15 10.73 -2.51
N ARG A 69 15.98 9.84 -3.49
CA ARG A 69 14.72 9.09 -3.71
C ARG A 69 14.77 7.65 -3.19
N TYR A 70 15.91 7.20 -2.67
CA TYR A 70 16.10 5.79 -2.30
C TYR A 70 15.13 5.35 -1.21
N SER A 71 15.00 6.14 -0.13
CA SER A 71 14.08 5.84 0.97
C SER A 71 12.63 5.75 0.49
N TYR A 72 12.18 6.72 -0.29
CA TYR A 72 10.82 6.73 -0.84
C TYR A 72 10.57 5.57 -1.82
N HIS A 73 11.56 5.25 -2.68
CA HIS A 73 11.47 4.11 -3.58
C HIS A 73 11.36 2.79 -2.82
N LEU A 74 12.22 2.57 -1.81
CA LEU A 74 12.17 1.37 -0.99
C LEU A 74 10.83 1.28 -0.24
N ARG A 75 10.29 2.41 0.25
CA ARG A 75 8.98 2.48 0.88
C ARG A 75 7.84 2.11 -0.07
N LEU A 76 7.88 2.57 -1.33
CA LEU A 76 6.90 2.19 -2.35
C LEU A 76 6.91 0.69 -2.63
N MET A 77 8.10 0.07 -2.62
CA MET A 77 8.22 -1.39 -2.79
C MET A 77 7.77 -2.16 -1.56
N SER A 78 8.24 -1.79 -0.36
CA SER A 78 7.99 -2.55 0.87
C SER A 78 6.59 -2.34 1.46
N GLY A 79 5.97 -1.19 1.20
CA GLY A 79 4.77 -0.75 1.91
C GLY A 79 3.45 -1.44 1.54
N ILE A 80 3.39 -2.21 0.45
CA ILE A 80 2.18 -2.94 0.01
C ILE A 80 0.95 -2.01 -0.16
N SER A 81 1.15 -0.70 -0.27
CA SER A 81 0.07 0.29 -0.39
C SER A 81 -0.69 0.19 -1.70
N SER A 82 -0.01 -0.14 -2.80
CA SER A 82 -0.66 -0.38 -4.10
C SER A 82 -1.72 -1.49 -4.03
N PRO A 83 -1.44 -2.70 -3.49
CA PRO A 83 -2.46 -3.72 -3.27
C PRO A 83 -3.64 -3.23 -2.43
N PHE A 84 -3.39 -2.57 -1.29
CA PHE A 84 -4.47 -2.02 -0.46
C PHE A 84 -5.34 -1.01 -1.22
N ALA A 85 -4.74 -0.16 -2.02
CA ALA A 85 -5.49 0.73 -2.89
C ALA A 85 -6.38 -0.08 -3.84
N TYR A 86 -5.86 -1.10 -4.54
CA TYR A 86 -6.66 -1.89 -5.49
C TYR A 86 -7.70 -2.81 -4.86
N PHE A 87 -7.50 -3.26 -3.62
CA PHE A 87 -8.46 -4.11 -2.91
C PHE A 87 -9.85 -3.49 -2.76
N MET A 88 -9.94 -2.16 -2.73
CA MET A 88 -11.20 -1.42 -2.63
C MET A 88 -12.16 -1.67 -3.80
N PHE A 89 -11.67 -2.10 -4.97
CA PHE A 89 -12.45 -2.10 -6.22
C PHE A 89 -12.47 -3.47 -6.90
N SER A 90 -13.40 -4.33 -6.47
CA SER A 90 -13.61 -5.65 -7.08
C SER A 90 -14.07 -5.53 -8.53
N LYS A 91 -13.87 -6.59 -9.32
CA LYS A 91 -14.26 -6.60 -10.74
C LYS A 91 -15.77 -6.57 -11.00
N THR A 92 -16.57 -6.77 -9.96
CA THR A 92 -18.04 -6.73 -10.03
C THR A 92 -18.62 -5.40 -9.60
N TRP A 93 -17.78 -4.47 -9.10
CA TRP A 93 -18.26 -3.21 -8.56
C TRP A 93 -18.62 -2.20 -9.67
N ARG A 94 -17.83 -2.14 -10.75
CA ARG A 94 -18.07 -1.26 -11.90
C ARG A 94 -17.69 -1.92 -13.21
N ASP A 95 -18.26 -1.42 -14.30
CA ASP A 95 -18.02 -1.92 -15.66
C ASP A 95 -16.58 -1.74 -16.13
N ASN A 96 -15.90 -0.67 -15.67
CA ASN A 96 -14.52 -0.39 -16.01
C ASN A 96 -13.81 0.43 -14.91
N VAL A 97 -12.49 0.57 -15.07
CA VAL A 97 -11.59 1.19 -14.08
C VAL A 97 -11.53 2.73 -14.15
N ASN A 98 -12.11 3.35 -15.18
CA ASN A 98 -11.82 4.74 -15.55
C ASN A 98 -12.23 5.74 -14.46
N SER A 99 -13.27 5.42 -13.70
CA SER A 99 -13.79 6.31 -12.66
C SER A 99 -12.88 6.42 -11.44
N TYR A 100 -11.98 5.46 -11.21
CA TYR A 100 -11.18 5.41 -9.98
C TYR A 100 -9.68 5.26 -10.18
N LEU A 101 -9.21 5.09 -11.41
CA LEU A 101 -7.78 4.89 -11.67
C LEU A 101 -6.96 6.17 -11.44
N GLN A 102 -7.53 7.35 -11.70
CA GLN A 102 -6.80 8.62 -11.71
C GLN A 102 -6.26 9.03 -10.33
N PHE A 103 -7.03 8.81 -9.26
CA PHE A 103 -6.61 9.18 -7.91
C PHE A 103 -5.79 8.08 -7.20
N LYS A 104 -5.55 6.93 -7.86
CA LYS A 104 -4.78 5.83 -7.26
C LYS A 104 -3.40 6.24 -6.75
N PRO A 105 -2.60 7.04 -7.48
CA PRO A 105 -1.29 7.47 -6.97
C PRO A 105 -1.40 8.23 -5.64
N ASP A 106 -2.37 9.14 -5.51
CA ASP A 106 -2.62 9.87 -4.26
C ASP A 106 -3.08 8.92 -3.14
N LEU A 107 -3.93 7.93 -3.46
CA LEU A 107 -4.36 6.94 -2.47
C LEU A 107 -3.20 6.06 -1.98
N VAL A 108 -2.30 5.65 -2.88
CA VAL A 108 -1.08 4.89 -2.54
C VAL A 108 -0.17 5.72 -1.64
N PHE A 109 0.00 7.01 -1.97
CA PHE A 109 0.75 7.95 -1.16
C PHE A 109 0.14 8.09 0.23
N PHE A 110 -1.18 8.34 0.32
CA PHE A 110 -1.92 8.42 1.58
C PHE A 110 -1.69 7.18 2.44
N ILE A 111 -1.81 5.97 1.90
CA ILE A 111 -1.67 4.72 2.67
C ILE A 111 -0.26 4.58 3.25
N ASN A 112 0.79 4.84 2.45
CA ASN A 112 2.17 4.75 2.91
C ASN A 112 2.47 5.79 4.00
N CYS A 113 2.18 7.06 3.71
CA CYS A 113 2.55 8.15 4.60
C CYS A 113 1.72 8.14 5.88
N SER A 114 0.44 7.78 5.83
CA SER A 114 -0.39 7.66 7.04
C SER A 114 0.15 6.60 8.02
N ASN A 115 0.79 5.56 7.50
CA ASN A 115 1.42 4.54 8.33
C ASN A 115 2.74 5.03 8.97
N ASP A 116 3.46 5.91 8.27
CA ASP A 116 4.75 6.46 8.71
C ASP A 116 4.59 7.64 9.69
N LEU A 117 3.45 8.37 9.62
CA LEU A 117 3.14 9.51 10.51
C LEU A 117 3.15 9.16 12.01
N ASN A 118 2.98 7.88 12.38
CA ASN A 118 2.95 7.48 13.79
C ASN A 118 4.34 7.28 14.42
N HIS A 119 5.43 7.62 13.72
CA HIS A 119 6.79 7.23 14.13
C HIS A 119 7.84 8.37 14.18
N TRP A 120 7.54 9.68 14.04
CA TRP A 120 8.64 10.69 14.03
C TRP A 120 8.32 12.17 14.37
N PRO A 121 9.02 12.84 15.32
CA PRO A 121 8.57 14.14 15.87
C PRO A 121 8.68 15.41 15.00
N GLU A 122 9.50 15.46 13.92
CA GLU A 122 9.75 16.72 13.17
C GLU A 122 9.38 16.64 11.67
N SER A 123 9.52 15.47 11.04
CA SER A 123 9.04 15.25 9.66
C SER A 123 7.51 15.25 9.53
N GLU A 124 6.80 15.17 10.66
CA GLU A 124 5.34 15.12 10.78
C GLU A 124 4.63 16.32 10.16
N LYS A 125 5.16 17.54 10.21
CA LYS A 125 4.43 18.72 9.68
C LYS A 125 4.34 18.73 8.16
N ILE A 126 5.45 18.49 7.46
CA ILE A 126 5.45 18.49 6.00
C ILE A 126 4.72 17.25 5.48
N MET A 127 4.96 16.08 6.08
CA MET A 127 4.31 14.84 5.67
C MET A 127 2.78 14.88 5.94
N SER A 128 2.33 15.46 7.06
CA SER A 128 0.90 15.61 7.33
C SER A 128 0.23 16.55 6.34
N ILE A 129 0.86 17.66 5.94
CA ILE A 129 0.36 18.55 4.90
C ILE A 129 0.22 17.80 3.58
N GLU A 130 1.26 17.08 3.14
CA GLU A 130 1.20 16.33 1.88
C GLU A 130 0.12 15.23 1.89
N VAL A 131 -0.11 14.58 3.05
CA VAL A 131 -1.18 13.60 3.25
C VAL A 131 -2.55 14.26 3.15
N ILE A 132 -2.75 15.41 3.78
CA ILE A 132 -4.00 16.19 3.70
C ILE A 132 -4.25 16.61 2.26
N ASP A 133 -3.23 17.17 1.58
CA ASP A 133 -3.34 17.59 0.18
C ASP A 133 -3.69 16.40 -0.74
N ALA A 134 -3.16 15.21 -0.46
CA ALA A 134 -3.51 13.99 -1.20
C ALA A 134 -4.99 13.60 -0.99
N VAL A 135 -5.49 13.67 0.25
CA VAL A 135 -6.91 13.44 0.55
C VAL A 135 -7.80 14.45 -0.17
N ASP A 136 -7.43 15.73 -0.17
CA ASP A 136 -8.19 16.79 -0.84
C ASP A 136 -8.23 16.60 -2.36
N ARG A 137 -7.10 16.20 -2.98
CA ARG A 137 -7.06 15.84 -4.40
C ARG A 137 -7.96 14.63 -4.71
N ILE A 138 -7.95 13.60 -3.86
CA ILE A 138 -8.82 12.43 -4.04
C ILE A 138 -10.29 12.87 -3.93
N LYS A 139 -10.67 13.64 -2.91
CA LYS A 139 -12.03 14.15 -2.72
C LYS A 139 -12.50 14.98 -3.91
N ALA A 140 -11.64 15.86 -4.43
CA ALA A 140 -11.93 16.63 -5.63
C ALA A 140 -12.13 15.73 -6.87
N ALA A 141 -11.29 14.70 -7.04
CA ALA A 141 -11.36 13.78 -8.18
C ALA A 141 -12.65 12.93 -8.18
N VAL A 142 -13.24 12.67 -7.01
CA VAL A 142 -14.45 11.83 -6.86
C VAL A 142 -15.72 12.64 -6.57
N ALA A 143 -15.64 13.97 -6.54
CA ALA A 143 -16.75 14.85 -6.10
C ALA A 143 -18.04 14.69 -6.93
N ALA A 144 -17.92 14.31 -8.21
CA ALA A 144 -19.07 14.11 -9.09
C ALA A 144 -19.74 12.73 -8.93
N ASP A 145 -19.19 11.85 -8.10
CA ASP A 145 -19.60 10.45 -7.95
C ASP A 145 -19.79 10.11 -6.47
N SER A 146 -21.01 10.22 -5.98
CA SER A 146 -21.33 10.08 -4.56
C SER A 146 -21.05 8.68 -4.00
N GLU A 147 -21.19 7.64 -4.82
CA GLU A 147 -20.87 6.27 -4.43
C GLU A 147 -19.36 6.13 -4.22
N LEU A 148 -18.56 6.57 -5.19
CA LEU A 148 -17.10 6.53 -5.11
C LEU A 148 -16.55 7.41 -3.98
N ALA A 149 -17.14 8.59 -3.77
CA ALA A 149 -16.83 9.46 -2.63
C ALA A 149 -17.07 8.74 -1.30
N THR A 150 -18.20 8.05 -1.16
CA THR A 150 -18.54 7.29 0.06
C THR A 150 -17.53 6.17 0.31
N VAL A 151 -17.10 5.45 -0.73
CA VAL A 151 -16.08 4.40 -0.61
C VAL A 151 -14.74 4.97 -0.16
N CYS A 152 -14.31 6.10 -0.73
CA CYS A 152 -13.08 6.78 -0.33
C CYS A 152 -13.13 7.28 1.12
N ASP A 153 -14.20 7.96 1.52
CA ASP A 153 -14.37 8.47 2.88
C ASP A 153 -14.41 7.33 3.90
N SER A 154 -15.10 6.24 3.59
CA SER A 154 -15.14 5.05 4.44
C SER A 154 -13.74 4.45 4.62
N PHE A 155 -12.93 4.42 3.55
CA PHE A 155 -11.56 3.93 3.63
C PHE A 155 -10.66 4.85 4.47
N PHE A 156 -10.74 6.17 4.27
CA PHE A 156 -9.95 7.13 5.07
C PHE A 156 -10.27 7.01 6.56
N ASN A 157 -11.56 6.98 6.91
CA ASN A 157 -12.00 6.82 8.29
C ASN A 157 -11.55 5.47 8.86
N GLY A 158 -11.67 4.40 8.09
CA GLY A 158 -11.20 3.07 8.50
C GLY A 158 -9.69 3.02 8.75
N VAL A 159 -8.89 3.72 7.95
CA VAL A 159 -7.44 3.82 8.16
C VAL A 159 -7.13 4.57 9.47
N VAL A 160 -7.77 5.72 9.71
CA VAL A 160 -7.58 6.49 10.95
C VAL A 160 -8.00 5.66 12.17
N GLU A 161 -9.19 5.07 12.12
CA GLU A 161 -9.73 4.22 13.19
C GLU A 161 -8.81 3.03 13.47
N PHE A 162 -8.31 2.35 12.42
CA PHE A 162 -7.38 1.24 12.57
C PHE A 162 -6.10 1.65 13.30
N HIS A 163 -5.52 2.80 12.96
CA HIS A 163 -4.30 3.27 13.62
C HIS A 163 -4.53 3.65 15.08
N ILE A 164 -5.65 4.31 15.40
CA ILE A 164 -6.01 4.67 16.79
C ILE A 164 -6.27 3.42 17.63
N LYS A 165 -6.98 2.43 17.07
CA LYS A 165 -7.45 1.26 17.84
C LYS A 165 -6.42 0.14 17.95
N THR A 166 -5.44 0.06 17.04
CA THR A 166 -4.49 -1.04 17.04
C THR A 166 -3.36 -0.78 18.04
N PRO A 167 -3.16 -1.65 19.07
CA PRO A 167 -2.13 -1.45 20.09
C PRO A 167 -0.71 -1.28 19.55
N ARG A 168 -0.45 -1.80 18.33
CA ARG A 168 0.81 -1.68 17.60
C ARG A 168 1.36 -0.24 17.55
N TYR A 169 0.49 0.76 17.47
CA TYR A 169 0.89 2.16 17.27
C TYR A 169 1.00 2.96 18.58
N CYS A 170 0.64 2.39 19.73
CA CYS A 170 0.74 3.04 21.05
C CYS A 170 0.10 4.45 21.14
N LEU A 171 -0.87 4.79 20.27
CA LEU A 171 -1.44 6.14 20.24
C LEU A 171 -2.29 6.47 21.48
N ASN A 172 -2.75 5.45 22.19
CA ASN A 172 -3.38 5.59 23.51
C ASN A 172 -2.43 6.20 24.55
N GLU A 173 -1.11 5.96 24.45
CA GLU A 173 -0.10 6.57 25.33
C GLU A 173 0.02 8.08 25.10
N LEU A 174 -0.37 8.56 23.92
CA LEU A 174 -0.38 9.97 23.54
C LEU A 174 -1.75 10.64 23.78
N GLY A 175 -2.70 9.93 24.39
CA GLY A 175 -4.04 10.44 24.70
C GLY A 175 -5.06 10.31 23.57
N PHE A 176 -4.73 9.61 22.48
CA PHE A 176 -5.69 9.25 21.44
C PHE A 176 -6.36 7.92 21.78
N SER A 177 -7.63 7.96 22.20
CA SER A 177 -8.47 6.78 22.41
C SER A 177 -9.74 6.88 21.57
N ALA A 178 -10.20 5.77 21.01
CA ALA A 178 -11.46 5.69 20.29
C ALA A 178 -12.68 5.60 21.22
#